data_AF-A0A956FZV9-F1
#
_entry.id   AF-A0A956FZV9-F1
#
_cell.length_a   1.000
_cell.length_b   1.000
_cell.length_c   1.000
_cell.angle_alpha   90.00
_cell.angle_beta   90.00
_cell.angle_gamma   90.00
#
_symmetry.space_group_name_H-M   'P 1'
#
loop_
_entity.id
_entity.type
_entity.pdbx_description
1 polymer ?
#
loop_
_entity_poly.entity_id
_entity_poly.type
_entity_poly.pdbx_seq_one_letter_code
_entity_poly.pdbx_strand_id
1 'polypeptide(L)'
;MRRAALVLLLSAVGCTSAAPERVVERREQLDAVVGQRITIIGVQSRTKQPMVLGVDVDGDYALSDRRVRATGILERRTVAPKPFDPDAPAQTSRGPGTSYSLVDPQRGGLARAELARP
;
A
#
# COMPACT_ATOMS: atom_id res chain seq x y z
N MET A 1 -8.12 1.81 66.59
CA MET A 1 -7.19 1.29 65.56
C MET A 1 -7.84 1.53 64.19
N ARG A 2 -7.68 2.74 63.63
CA ARG A 2 -6.96 3.09 62.38
C ARG A 2 -7.40 2.35 61.10
N ARG A 3 -8.47 2.90 60.52
CA ARG A 3 -8.74 3.28 59.11
C ARG A 3 -8.30 2.33 57.97
N ALA A 4 -9.33 1.87 57.26
CA ALA A 4 -9.31 1.25 55.95
C ALA A 4 -8.62 2.12 54.87
N ALA A 5 -7.94 1.48 53.93
CA ALA A 5 -7.51 2.08 52.67
C ALA A 5 -7.97 1.19 51.51
N LEU A 6 -9.05 1.62 50.87
CA LEU A 6 -9.56 1.10 49.61
C LEU A 6 -8.70 1.69 48.48
N VAL A 7 -7.90 0.86 47.81
CA VAL A 7 -7.13 1.26 46.64
C VAL A 7 -8.02 1.11 45.41
N LEU A 8 -8.52 2.25 44.91
CA LEU A 8 -9.25 2.36 43.66
C LEU A 8 -8.24 2.31 42.50
N LEU A 9 -8.11 1.17 41.84
CA LEU A 9 -7.35 1.06 40.58
C LEU A 9 -8.16 1.69 39.45
N LEU A 10 -7.80 2.94 39.12
CA LEU A 10 -8.29 3.66 37.95
C LEU A 10 -7.62 3.07 36.69
N SER A 11 -8.35 2.20 35.99
CA SER A 11 -7.96 1.72 34.65
C SER A 11 -8.05 2.88 33.66
N ALA A 12 -6.90 3.43 33.27
CA ALA A 12 -6.81 4.43 32.21
C ALA A 12 -7.25 3.80 30.88
N VAL A 13 -8.47 4.13 30.44
CA VAL A 13 -8.93 3.91 29.08
C VAL A 13 -8.14 4.84 28.17
N GLY A 14 -7.02 4.35 27.65
CA GLY A 14 -6.26 5.04 26.61
C GLY A 14 -7.10 5.10 25.34
N CYS A 15 -7.68 6.27 25.05
CA CYS A 15 -8.19 6.58 23.72
C CYS A 15 -7.02 6.46 22.73
N THR A 16 -6.94 5.32 22.04
CA THR A 16 -6.03 5.15 20.90
C THR A 16 -6.61 5.98 19.76
N SER A 17 -6.19 7.24 19.67
CA SER A 17 -6.38 8.07 18.48
C SER A 17 -5.63 7.37 17.34
N ALA A 18 -6.36 6.73 16.43
CA ALA A 18 -5.77 6.19 15.21
C ALA A 18 -5.13 7.36 14.45
N ALA A 19 -3.81 7.28 14.23
CA ALA A 19 -3.10 8.30 13.46
C ALA A 19 -3.82 8.53 12.11
N PRO A 20 -3.91 9.79 11.64
CA PRO A 20 -4.59 10.08 10.39
C PRO A 20 -4.00 9.25 9.25
N GLU A 21 -4.89 8.62 8.47
CA GLU A 21 -4.52 7.77 7.36
C GLU A 21 -3.69 8.56 6.35
N ARG A 22 -2.47 8.09 6.05
CA ARG A 22 -1.55 8.82 5.19
C ARG A 22 -1.96 8.66 3.73
N VAL A 23 -2.50 9.73 3.15
CA VAL A 23 -2.96 9.76 1.76
C VAL A 23 -1.84 10.21 0.81
N VAL A 24 -1.70 9.51 -0.31
CA VAL A 24 -0.75 9.80 -1.39
C VAL A 24 -1.51 9.96 -2.70
N GLU A 25 -1.40 11.13 -3.32
CA GLU A 25 -2.06 11.43 -4.61
C GLU A 25 -1.06 11.68 -5.74
N ARG A 26 0.24 11.73 -5.43
CA ARG A 26 1.30 12.03 -6.39
C ARG A 26 2.42 11.00 -6.29
N ARG A 27 2.96 10.60 -7.44
CA ARG A 27 3.98 9.55 -7.56
C ARG A 27 5.27 9.92 -6.82
N GLU A 28 5.64 11.19 -6.80
CA GLU A 28 6.88 11.69 -6.20
C GLU A 28 6.91 11.51 -4.67
N GLN A 29 5.75 11.23 -4.05
CA GLN A 29 5.64 11.02 -2.61
C GLN A 29 5.96 9.58 -2.19
N LEU A 30 6.01 8.63 -3.13
CA LEU A 30 6.07 7.19 -2.84
C LEU A 30 7.34 6.77 -2.09
N ASP A 31 8.50 7.29 -2.47
CA ASP A 31 9.77 6.91 -1.83
C ASP A 31 9.82 7.28 -0.34
N ALA A 32 9.18 8.39 0.04
CA ALA A 32 9.14 8.85 1.43
C ALA A 32 8.23 8.01 2.33
N VAL A 33 7.43 7.10 1.76
CA VAL A 33 6.40 6.33 2.48
C VAL A 33 6.52 4.82 2.28
N VAL A 34 7.62 4.33 1.71
CA VAL A 34 7.90 2.89 1.62
C VAL A 34 7.89 2.28 3.03
N GLY A 35 7.24 1.12 3.17
CA GLY A 35 7.06 0.39 4.42
C GLY A 35 5.93 0.92 5.31
N GLN A 36 5.27 2.02 4.94
CA GLN A 36 4.15 2.57 5.70
C GLN A 36 2.80 2.11 5.14
N ARG A 37 1.80 2.04 6.01
CA ARG A 37 0.40 1.92 5.60
C ARG A 37 -0.07 3.26 5.01
N ILE A 38 -0.43 3.26 3.74
CA ILE A 38 -0.89 4.44 3.02
C ILE A 38 -2.18 4.15 2.26
N THR A 39 -2.88 5.22 1.91
CA THR A 39 -3.96 5.20 0.93
C THR A 39 -3.51 5.94 -0.31
N ILE A 40 -3.44 5.25 -1.44
CA ILE A 40 -3.17 5.90 -2.73
C ILE A 40 -4.49 6.27 -3.40
N ILE A 41 -4.55 7.46 -3.99
CA ILE A 41 -5.70 7.91 -4.78
C ILE A 41 -5.20 8.34 -6.16
N GLY A 42 -5.81 7.82 -7.21
CA GLY A 42 -5.42 8.14 -8.59
C GLY A 42 -6.27 7.41 -9.62
N VAL A 43 -5.90 7.52 -10.89
CA VAL A 43 -6.58 6.80 -11.98
C VAL A 43 -5.99 5.41 -12.13
N GLN A 44 -6.84 4.39 -12.20
CA GLN A 44 -6.41 3.01 -12.44
C GLN A 44 -6.04 2.78 -13.91
N SER A 45 -4.89 2.18 -14.17
CA SER A 45 -4.48 1.78 -15.53
C SER A 45 -5.26 0.57 -16.05
N ARG A 46 -5.47 0.54 -17.37
CA ARG A 46 -6.12 -0.58 -18.08
C ARG A 46 -5.11 -1.65 -18.51
N THR A 47 -4.56 -2.41 -17.56
CA THR A 47 -3.48 -3.39 -17.79
C THR A 47 -3.78 -4.72 -17.08
N LYS A 48 -3.10 -5.81 -17.49
CA LYS A 48 -3.25 -7.12 -16.81
C LYS A 48 -2.88 -7.07 -15.34
N GLN A 49 -1.88 -6.25 -15.01
CA GLN A 49 -1.55 -5.85 -13.64
C GLN A 49 -1.93 -4.37 -13.52
N PRO A 50 -3.09 -4.04 -12.95
CA PRO A 50 -3.53 -2.66 -12.78
C PRO A 50 -2.60 -1.89 -11.86
N MET A 51 -2.47 -0.60 -12.14
CA MET A 51 -1.65 0.32 -11.36
C MET A 51 -2.40 1.61 -11.04
N VAL A 52 -2.07 2.21 -9.90
CA VAL A 52 -2.49 3.56 -9.50
C VAL A 52 -1.22 4.32 -9.12
N LEU A 53 -0.97 5.47 -9.77
CA LEU A 53 0.29 6.24 -9.61
C LEU A 53 1.56 5.40 -9.91
N GLY A 54 1.42 4.34 -10.72
CA GLY A 54 2.47 3.36 -11.02
C GLY A 54 2.84 2.46 -9.84
N VAL A 55 1.89 2.25 -8.92
CA VAL A 55 1.91 1.24 -7.85
C VAL A 55 0.95 0.11 -8.24
N ASP A 56 1.41 -1.13 -8.18
CA ASP A 56 0.59 -2.29 -8.47
C ASP A 56 -0.50 -2.47 -7.41
N VAL A 57 -1.74 -2.71 -7.86
CA VAL A 57 -2.93 -2.93 -7.02
C VAL A 57 -3.76 -4.11 -7.53
N ASP A 58 -4.59 -4.67 -6.67
CA ASP A 58 -5.65 -5.61 -7.06
C ASP A 58 -6.86 -4.82 -7.57
N GLY A 59 -6.90 -4.58 -8.88
CA GLY A 59 -7.94 -3.78 -9.54
C GLY A 59 -8.81 -4.61 -10.47
N ASP A 60 -10.11 -4.34 -10.46
CA ASP A 60 -11.04 -4.87 -11.46
C ASP A 60 -10.92 -4.05 -12.76
N TYR A 61 -10.98 -4.70 -13.93
CA TYR A 61 -11.05 -4.03 -15.23
C TYR A 61 -12.20 -3.01 -15.31
N ALA A 62 -13.32 -3.22 -14.63
CA ALA A 62 -14.45 -2.29 -14.56
C ALA A 62 -14.10 -0.94 -13.86
N LEU A 63 -12.98 -0.89 -13.14
CA LEU A 63 -12.44 0.31 -12.50
C LEU A 63 -11.39 1.04 -13.34
N SER A 64 -11.01 0.48 -14.50
CA SER A 64 -10.03 1.10 -15.40
C SER A 64 -10.46 2.51 -15.79
N ASP A 65 -9.49 3.41 -15.88
CA ASP A 65 -9.69 4.81 -16.29
C ASP A 65 -10.55 5.63 -15.30
N ARG A 66 -10.89 5.06 -14.14
CA ARG A 66 -11.64 5.73 -13.06
C ARG A 66 -10.71 6.12 -11.93
N ARG A 67 -11.10 7.19 -11.21
CA ARG A 67 -10.45 7.58 -9.97
C ARG A 67 -10.80 6.56 -8.88
N VAL A 68 -9.79 5.90 -8.35
CA VAL A 68 -9.90 4.86 -7.33
C VAL A 68 -9.05 5.21 -6.12
N ARG A 69 -9.32 4.52 -5.02
CA ARG A 69 -8.46 4.46 -3.84
C ARG A 69 -8.09 3.02 -3.51
N ALA A 70 -6.90 2.83 -2.95
CA ALA A 70 -6.46 1.54 -2.41
C ALA A 70 -5.61 1.78 -1.16
N THR A 71 -5.76 0.92 -0.15
CA THR A 71 -5.08 1.07 1.14
C THR A 71 -4.25 -0.17 1.45
N GLY A 72 -2.98 0.00 1.79
CA GLY A 72 -2.08 -1.10 2.12
C GLY A 72 -0.70 -0.62 2.54
N ILE A 73 0.22 -1.56 2.75
CA ILE A 73 1.63 -1.28 2.98
C ILE A 73 2.30 -1.06 1.62
N LEU A 74 3.00 0.07 1.45
CA LEU A 74 3.75 0.31 0.23
C LEU A 74 5.07 -0.47 0.25
N GLU A 75 5.23 -1.37 -0.71
CA GLU A 75 6.46 -2.12 -0.93
C GLU A 75 7.20 -1.59 -2.15
N ARG A 76 8.53 -1.62 -2.08
CA ARG A 76 9.42 -1.24 -3.17
C ARG A 76 10.26 -2.44 -3.58
N ARG A 77 10.29 -2.73 -4.88
CA ARG A 77 11.16 -3.75 -5.47
C ARG A 77 12.05 -3.11 -6.52
N THR A 78 13.36 -3.30 -6.38
CA THR A 78 14.36 -2.87 -7.35
C THR A 78 15.03 -4.09 -7.98
N VAL A 79 15.01 -4.15 -9.30
CA VAL A 79 15.68 -5.20 -10.09
C VAL A 79 16.85 -4.56 -10.81
N ALA A 80 18.06 -5.06 -10.56
CA ALA A 80 19.26 -4.58 -11.23
C ALA A 80 19.29 -5.03 -12.70
N PRO A 81 19.86 -4.22 -13.61
CA PRO A 81 20.17 -4.67 -14.96
C PRO A 81 21.05 -5.93 -14.92
N LYS A 82 20.63 -6.98 -15.62
CA LYS A 82 21.45 -8.16 -15.88
C LYS A 82 22.01 -8.04 -17.30
N PRO A 83 23.27 -8.45 -17.55
CA PRO A 83 23.77 -8.63 -18.90
C PRO A 83 22.85 -9.52 -19.73
N PHE A 84 22.69 -9.20 -21.01
CA PHE A 84 21.98 -10.06 -21.95
C PHE A 84 22.71 -11.40 -22.05
N ASP A 85 21.95 -12.49 -21.96
CA ASP A 85 22.43 -13.85 -22.05
C ASP A 85 21.59 -14.56 -23.12
N PRO A 86 22.15 -14.88 -24.30
CA PRO A 86 21.41 -15.46 -25.41
C PRO A 86 20.92 -16.89 -25.11
N ASP A 87 21.53 -17.57 -24.15
CA ASP A 87 21.20 -18.95 -23.77
C ASP A 87 20.20 -19.00 -22.60
N ALA A 88 19.92 -17.85 -21.97
CA ALA A 88 18.94 -17.77 -20.91
C ALA A 88 17.50 -17.89 -21.44
N PRO A 89 16.60 -18.56 -20.69
CA PRO A 89 15.20 -18.60 -21.07
C PRO A 89 14.60 -17.19 -21.09
N ALA A 90 13.70 -16.95 -22.05
CA ALA A 90 13.00 -15.67 -22.17
C ALA A 90 12.23 -15.38 -20.87
N GLN A 91 12.51 -14.23 -20.25
CA GLN A 91 11.83 -13.79 -19.03
C GLN A 91 10.76 -12.75 -19.37
N THR A 92 9.52 -13.00 -18.98
CA THR A 92 8.40 -12.05 -19.13
C THR A 92 8.21 -11.20 -17.88
N SER A 93 9.30 -10.61 -17.36
CA SER A 93 9.24 -9.70 -16.22
C SER A 93 9.20 -8.24 -16.68
N ARG A 94 8.94 -7.31 -15.76
CA ARG A 94 8.93 -5.85 -16.04
C ARG A 94 10.32 -5.29 -16.39
N GLY A 95 11.35 -6.13 -16.38
CA GLY A 95 12.74 -5.74 -16.63
C GLY A 95 13.39 -5.07 -15.42
N PRO A 96 14.63 -4.58 -15.58
CA PRO A 96 15.31 -3.83 -14.54
C PRO A 96 14.63 -2.49 -14.25
N GLY A 97 14.73 -2.04 -13.02
CA GLY A 97 14.13 -0.79 -12.54
C GLY A 97 13.48 -0.93 -11.17
N THR A 98 12.82 0.15 -10.74
CA THR A 98 12.09 0.20 -9.48
C THR A 98 10.59 0.11 -9.75
N SER A 99 9.93 -0.79 -9.03
CA SER A 99 8.49 -0.98 -9.04
C SER A 99 7.96 -0.88 -7.61
N TYR A 100 6.71 -0.48 -7.49
CA TYR A 100 6.01 -0.42 -6.20
C TYR A 100 4.78 -1.30 -6.25
N SER A 101 4.46 -1.90 -5.12
CA SER A 101 3.26 -2.70 -4.92
C SER A 101 2.59 -2.26 -3.64
N LEU A 102 1.27 -2.17 -3.64
CA LEU A 102 0.51 -1.90 -2.42
C LEU A 102 -0.01 -3.24 -1.90
N VAL A 103 0.40 -3.65 -0.70
CA VAL A 103 0.08 -4.97 -0.13
C VAL A 103 -0.94 -4.82 1.00
N ASP A 104 -2.00 -5.61 0.95
CA ASP A 104 -2.95 -5.74 2.05
C ASP A 104 -2.34 -6.63 3.15
N PRO A 105 -2.00 -6.09 4.33
CA PRO A 105 -1.36 -6.87 5.39
C PRO A 105 -2.26 -7.95 5.98
N GLN A 106 -3.58 -7.89 5.75
CA GLN A 106 -4.52 -8.91 6.23
C GLN A 106 -4.63 -10.10 5.26
N ARG A 107 -4.49 -9.83 3.95
CA ARG A 107 -4.67 -10.85 2.90
C ARG A 107 -3.33 -11.40 2.38
N GLY A 108 -2.23 -10.69 2.61
CA GLY A 108 -0.91 -11.04 2.07
C GLY A 108 -0.78 -10.86 0.54
N GLY A 109 -1.80 -10.29 -0.11
CA GLY A 109 -1.83 -10.02 -1.54
C GLY A 109 -1.89 -8.52 -1.84
N LEU A 110 -2.03 -8.16 -3.11
CA LEU A 110 -2.18 -6.75 -3.50
C LEU A 110 -3.45 -6.14 -2.88
N ALA A 111 -3.33 -4.87 -2.49
CA ALA A 111 -4.42 -4.09 -1.93
C ALA A 111 -5.50 -3.84 -2.99
N ARG A 112 -6.75 -4.05 -2.60
CA ARG A 112 -7.90 -3.92 -3.49
C ARG A 112 -8.18 -2.45 -3.80
N ALA A 113 -8.31 -2.14 -5.08
CA ALA A 113 -8.80 -0.85 -5.55
C ALA A 113 -10.33 -0.79 -5.47
N GLU A 114 -10.83 0.38 -5.08
CA GLU A 114 -12.25 0.69 -5.04
C GLU A 114 -12.49 2.13 -5.50
N LEU A 115 -13.71 2.45 -5.91
CA LEU A 115 -14.03 3.81 -6.36
C LEU A 115 -13.75 4.83 -5.26
N ALA A 116 -12.99 5.86 -5.61
CA ALA A 116 -12.87 7.02 -4.76
C ALA A 116 -14.23 7.72 -4.78
N ARG A 117 -14.92 7.74 -3.63
CA ARG A 117 -16.13 8.56 -3.48
C ARG A 117 -15.72 10.05 -3.51
N PRO A 118 -16.55 10.91 -4.13
CA PRO A 118 -16.33 12.34 -4.11
C PRO A 118 -16.37 12.91 -2.68
#